data_AF-A0A661M3F4-F1
#
_entry.id   AF-A0A661M3F4-F1
#
_cell.length_a   1.000
_cell.length_b   1.000
_cell.length_c   1.000
_cell.angle_alpha   90.00
_cell.angle_beta   90.00
_cell.angle_gamma   90.00
#
_symmetry.space_group_name_H-M   'P 1'
#
loop_
_entity.id
_entity.type
_entity.pdbx_description
1 polymer ?
#
loop_
_entity_poly.entity_id
_entity_poly.type
_entity_poly.pdbx_seq_one_letter_code
_entity_poly.pdbx_strand_id
1 'polypeptide(L)'
;MQIDIRLIPFYEKPFIELFPGTAGMLHQVGRPELAERDVSLYDLIDDVADIHEDPNVVENIRSRLGVHVERLVSLKAQAREHLLARRLNELDQVLYLIEDAFEDLEEVLA
;
A
#
# COMPACT_ATOMS: atom_id res chain seq x y z
N MET A 1 -24.41 12.08 -16.77
CA MET A 1 -22.95 12.20 -17.00
C MET A 1 -22.27 11.33 -15.94
N GLN A 2 -21.67 10.20 -16.34
CA GLN A 2 -20.94 9.32 -15.43
C GLN A 2 -19.45 9.67 -15.56
N ILE A 3 -18.86 10.20 -14.49
CA ILE A 3 -17.42 10.45 -14.42
C ILE A 3 -16.80 9.20 -13.81
N ASP A 4 -15.88 8.58 -14.53
CA ASP A 4 -15.06 7.45 -14.08
C ASP A 4 -13.72 8.01 -13.58
N ILE A 5 -13.41 7.80 -12.29
CA ILE A 5 -12.14 8.21 -11.69
C ILE A 5 -11.31 6.96 -11.51
N ARG A 6 -10.08 6.96 -12.05
CA ARG A 6 -9.14 5.84 -11.96
C ARG A 6 -7.88 6.30 -11.26
N LEU A 7 -7.39 5.49 -10.33
CA LEU A 7 -6.06 5.62 -9.76
C LEU A 7 -5.11 4.79 -10.63
N ILE A 8 -4.05 5.42 -11.11
CA ILE A 8 -3.03 4.78 -11.95
C ILE A 8 -1.70 4.94 -11.20
N PRO A 9 -0.96 3.85 -10.97
CA PRO A 9 0.36 3.94 -10.37
C PRO A 9 1.28 4.78 -11.25
N PHE A 10 2.02 5.68 -10.63
CA PHE A 10 3.08 6.44 -11.26
C PHE A 10 4.30 6.43 -10.36
N TYR A 11 5.37 5.81 -10.83
CA TYR A 11 6.64 5.76 -10.13
C TYR A 11 7.73 6.30 -11.04
N GLU A 12 8.60 7.17 -10.53
CA GLU A 12 9.75 7.68 -11.31
C GLU A 12 10.82 6.60 -11.56
N LYS A 13 10.80 5.54 -10.74
CA LYS A 13 11.67 4.35 -10.79
C LYS A 13 10.81 3.10 -10.55
N PRO A 14 11.28 1.90 -10.92
CA PRO A 14 10.56 0.66 -10.62
C PRO A 14 10.22 0.54 -9.12
N PHE A 15 9.05 -0.02 -8.78
CA PHE A 15 8.61 -0.18 -7.38
C PHE A 15 9.67 -0.88 -6.52
N ILE A 16 10.30 -1.93 -7.07
CA ILE A 16 11.34 -2.71 -6.39
C ILE A 16 12.57 -1.86 -6.03
N GLU A 17 12.85 -0.79 -6.77
CA GLU A 17 13.94 0.15 -6.45
C GLU A 17 13.54 1.18 -5.39
N LEU A 18 12.27 1.57 -5.35
CA LEU A 18 11.74 2.55 -4.39
C LEU A 18 11.45 1.93 -3.03
N PHE A 19 10.92 0.70 -3.02
CA PHE A 19 10.49 -0.02 -1.82
C PHE A 19 11.10 -1.44 -1.76
N PRO A 20 12.45 -1.57 -1.69
CA PRO A 20 13.14 -2.86 -1.74
C PRO A 20 12.80 -3.82 -0.60
N GLY A 21 12.57 -3.31 0.61
CA GLY A 21 12.15 -4.06 1.80
C GLY A 21 10.73 -4.58 1.66
N THR A 22 9.81 -3.72 1.19
CA THR A 22 8.44 -4.12 0.86
C THR A 22 8.41 -5.18 -0.24
N ALA A 23 9.18 -5.00 -1.32
CA ALA A 23 9.35 -6.01 -2.36
C ALA A 23 9.92 -7.31 -1.78
N GLY A 24 10.96 -7.23 -0.97
CA GLY A 24 11.57 -8.38 -0.30
C GLY A 24 10.58 -9.17 0.57
N MET A 25 9.72 -8.46 1.31
CA MET A 25 8.63 -9.06 2.07
C MET A 25 7.64 -9.78 1.15
N LEU A 26 7.20 -9.14 0.05
CA LEU A 26 6.29 -9.74 -0.92
C LEU A 26 6.87 -11.04 -1.52
N HIS A 27 8.17 -11.06 -1.81
CA HIS A 27 8.87 -12.28 -2.22
C HIS A 27 8.85 -13.36 -1.13
N GLN A 28 9.09 -12.99 0.14
CA GLN A 28 9.11 -13.94 1.26
C GLN A 28 7.75 -14.59 1.52
N VAL A 29 6.67 -13.86 1.30
CA VAL A 29 5.29 -14.37 1.46
C VAL A 29 4.74 -15.00 0.17
N GLY A 30 5.57 -15.14 -0.87
CA GLY A 30 5.21 -15.83 -2.10
C GLY A 30 4.29 -15.04 -3.04
N ARG A 31 4.30 -13.71 -2.96
CA ARG A 31 3.57 -12.79 -3.85
C ARG A 31 4.49 -11.83 -4.64
N PRO A 32 5.58 -12.30 -5.27
CA PRO A 32 6.53 -11.42 -5.98
C PRO A 32 5.89 -10.62 -7.13
N GLU A 33 4.83 -11.15 -7.74
CA GLU A 33 4.12 -10.53 -8.86
C GLU A 33 3.51 -9.17 -8.50
N LEU A 34 3.23 -8.90 -7.22
CA LEU A 34 2.72 -7.61 -6.77
C LEU A 34 3.79 -6.51 -6.87
N ALA A 35 5.05 -6.87 -6.63
CA ALA A 35 6.19 -5.97 -6.78
C ALA A 35 6.60 -5.79 -8.25
N GLU A 36 6.47 -6.83 -9.07
CA GLU A 36 6.84 -6.80 -10.49
C GLU A 36 5.86 -6.03 -11.39
N ARG A 37 4.60 -5.90 -10.96
CA ARG A 37 3.53 -5.28 -11.75
C ARG A 37 3.30 -3.80 -11.43
N ASP A 38 4.14 -3.21 -10.58
CA ASP A 38 4.03 -1.82 -10.12
C ASP A 38 2.57 -1.49 -9.68
N VAL A 39 1.99 -2.33 -8.81
CA VAL A 39 0.64 -2.12 -8.28
C VAL A 39 0.58 -0.80 -7.52
N SER A 40 -0.53 -0.05 -7.63
CA SER A 40 -0.66 1.22 -6.91
C SER A 40 -0.58 1.00 -5.40
N LEU A 41 0.07 1.92 -4.67
CA LEU A 41 0.14 1.85 -3.21
C LEU A 41 -1.26 1.76 -2.58
N TYR A 42 -2.23 2.48 -3.14
CA TYR A 42 -3.63 2.39 -2.72
C TYR A 42 -4.18 0.96 -2.83
N ASP A 43 -3.93 0.26 -3.93
CA ASP A 43 -4.41 -1.11 -4.12
C ASP A 43 -3.63 -2.09 -3.23
N LEU A 44 -2.30 -1.92 -3.15
CA LEU A 44 -1.38 -2.78 -2.38
C LEU A 44 -1.72 -2.85 -0.89
N ILE A 45 -2.40 -1.86 -0.33
CA ILE A 45 -2.86 -1.89 1.07
C ILE A 45 -3.74 -3.12 1.37
N ASP A 46 -4.57 -3.57 0.41
CA ASP A 46 -5.40 -4.76 0.65
C ASP A 46 -4.52 -6.00 0.78
N ASP A 47 -3.50 -6.13 -0.08
CA ASP A 47 -2.55 -7.24 0.00
C ASP A 47 -1.74 -7.22 1.29
N VAL A 48 -1.29 -6.04 1.73
CA VAL A 48 -0.55 -5.87 2.99
C VAL A 48 -1.43 -6.24 4.20
N ALA A 49 -2.70 -5.84 4.19
CA ALA A 49 -3.66 -6.22 5.22
C ALA A 49 -3.91 -7.74 5.24
N ASP A 50 -4.12 -8.35 4.06
CA ASP A 50 -4.30 -9.80 3.92
C ASP A 50 -3.09 -10.58 4.44
N ILE A 51 -1.86 -10.11 4.13
CA ILE A 51 -0.61 -10.71 4.62
C ILE A 51 -0.53 -10.63 6.14
N HIS A 52 -0.93 -9.50 6.74
CA HIS A 52 -0.92 -9.34 8.19
C HIS A 52 -1.90 -10.28 8.89
N GLU A 53 -3.08 -10.52 8.30
CA GLU A 53 -4.10 -11.42 8.83
C GLU A 53 -3.82 -12.92 8.57
N ASP A 54 -2.96 -13.26 7.61
CA ASP A 54 -2.66 -14.66 7.26
C ASP A 54 -1.92 -15.38 8.42
N PRO A 55 -2.51 -16.43 9.02
CA PRO A 55 -1.91 -17.17 10.13
C PRO A 55 -0.58 -17.86 9.75
N ASN A 56 -0.33 -18.11 8.46
CA ASN A 56 0.86 -18.80 7.97
C ASN A 56 2.06 -17.88 7.74
N VAL A 57 1.86 -16.56 7.79
CA VAL A 57 2.95 -15.59 7.66
C VAL A 57 3.83 -15.62 8.91
N VAL A 58 5.15 -15.53 8.69
CA VAL A 58 6.15 -15.57 9.75
C VAL A 58 5.93 -14.41 10.73
N GLU A 59 5.93 -14.71 12.04
CA GLU A 59 5.63 -13.74 13.11
C GLU A 59 6.51 -12.47 13.06
N ASN A 60 7.75 -12.58 12.59
CA ASN A 60 8.62 -11.42 12.39
C ASN A 60 8.07 -10.44 11.34
N ILE A 61 7.50 -10.94 10.24
CA ILE A 61 6.88 -10.09 9.21
C ILE A 61 5.59 -9.50 9.75
N ARG A 62 4.74 -10.34 10.37
CA ARG A 62 3.46 -9.90 10.95
C ARG A 62 3.65 -8.79 12.00
N SER A 63 4.60 -8.94 12.90
CA SER A 63 4.86 -7.96 13.96
C SER A 63 5.36 -6.61 13.42
N ARG A 64 6.19 -6.62 12.37
CA ARG A 64 6.62 -5.40 11.66
C ARG A 64 5.47 -4.71 10.94
N LEU A 65 4.58 -5.48 10.32
CA LEU A 65 3.40 -4.96 9.64
C LEU A 65 2.37 -4.36 10.61
N GLY A 66 2.16 -4.98 11.77
CA GLY A 66 1.03 -4.68 12.65
C GLY A 66 0.93 -3.22 13.11
N VAL A 67 2.06 -2.52 13.28
CA VAL A 67 2.07 -1.10 13.68
C VAL A 67 1.60 -0.18 12.54
N HIS A 68 1.77 -0.60 11.28
CA HIS A 68 1.52 0.22 10.09
C HIS A 68 0.20 -0.15 9.38
N VAL A 69 -0.22 -1.41 9.45
CA VAL A 69 -1.42 -1.92 8.76
C VAL A 69 -2.69 -1.17 9.17
N GLU A 70 -2.90 -0.92 10.46
CA GLU A 70 -4.09 -0.18 10.92
C GLU A 70 -4.14 1.24 10.34
N ARG A 71 -2.99 1.92 10.25
CA ARG A 71 -2.88 3.24 9.63
C ARG A 71 -3.17 3.17 8.13
N LEU A 72 -2.58 2.21 7.41
CA LEU A 72 -2.78 2.03 5.98
C LEU A 72 -4.26 1.77 5.63
N VAL A 73 -4.91 0.85 6.35
CA VAL A 73 -6.34 0.53 6.14
C VAL A 73 -7.22 1.75 6.41
N SER A 74 -6.92 2.53 7.46
CA SER A 74 -7.64 3.77 7.77
C SER A 74 -7.49 4.82 6.66
N LEU A 75 -6.26 5.01 6.14
CA LEU A 75 -6.00 5.94 5.05
C LEU A 75 -6.72 5.51 3.76
N LYS A 76 -6.72 4.21 3.44
CA LYS A 76 -7.48 3.68 2.29
C LYS A 76 -8.97 3.93 2.43
N ALA A 77 -9.54 3.75 3.61
CA ALA A 77 -10.95 4.02 3.87
C ALA A 77 -11.29 5.50 3.64
N GLN A 78 -10.43 6.42 4.11
CA GLN A 78 -10.57 7.85 3.87
C GLN A 78 -10.48 8.19 2.37
N ALA A 79 -9.45 7.69 1.68
CA ALA A 79 -9.27 7.87 0.24
C ALA A 79 -10.50 7.37 -0.53
N ARG A 80 -11.03 6.20 -0.19
CA ARG A 80 -12.26 5.65 -0.78
C ARG A 80 -13.46 6.57 -0.56
N GLU A 81 -13.61 7.14 0.63
CA GLU A 81 -14.68 8.10 0.91
C GLU A 81 -14.55 9.36 0.04
N HIS A 82 -13.34 9.93 -0.04
CA HIS A 82 -13.07 11.11 -0.87
C HIS A 82 -13.30 10.83 -2.36
N LEU A 83 -12.89 9.66 -2.85
CA LEU A 83 -13.11 9.20 -4.21
C LEU A 83 -14.61 9.10 -4.54
N LEU A 84 -15.39 8.45 -3.68
CA LEU A 84 -16.85 8.31 -3.84
C LEU A 84 -17.58 9.65 -3.76
N ALA A 85 -17.12 10.53 -2.86
CA ALA A 85 -17.65 11.89 -2.71
C ALA A 85 -17.16 12.86 -3.79
N ARG A 86 -16.23 12.43 -4.67
CA ARG A 86 -15.58 13.26 -5.71
C ARG A 86 -14.85 14.48 -5.14
N ARG A 87 -14.32 14.33 -3.93
CA ARG A 87 -13.49 15.31 -3.22
C ARG A 87 -12.03 15.10 -3.64
N LEU A 88 -11.68 15.58 -4.83
CA LEU A 88 -10.39 15.28 -5.48
C LEU A 88 -9.19 15.88 -4.74
N ASN A 89 -9.34 17.07 -4.16
CA ASN A 89 -8.25 17.73 -3.43
C ASN A 89 -7.92 16.96 -2.15
N GLU A 90 -8.94 16.50 -1.44
CA GLU A 90 -8.78 15.71 -0.23
C GLU A 90 -8.31 14.29 -0.56
N LEU A 91 -8.76 13.72 -1.67
CA LEU A 91 -8.23 12.45 -2.17
C LEU A 91 -6.72 12.56 -2.42
N ASP A 92 -6.28 13.59 -3.13
CA ASP A 92 -4.86 13.84 -3.42
C ASP A 92 -4.03 13.93 -2.14
N GLN A 93 -4.50 14.68 -1.14
CA GLN A 93 -3.85 14.76 0.18
C GLN A 93 -3.73 13.40 0.87
N VAL A 94 -4.78 12.57 0.83
CA VAL A 94 -4.73 11.24 1.44
C VAL A 94 -3.81 10.30 0.67
N LEU A 95 -3.70 10.42 -0.66
CA LEU A 95 -2.75 9.63 -1.45
C LEU A 95 -1.30 9.92 -1.06
N TYR A 96 -0.95 11.20 -0.81
CA TYR A 96 0.37 11.54 -0.25
C TYR A 96 0.58 10.93 1.15
N LEU A 97 -0.44 10.94 2.01
CA LEU A 97 -0.33 10.29 3.33
C LEU A 97 -0.18 8.76 3.24
N ILE A 98 -0.72 8.13 2.19
CA ILE A 98 -0.49 6.70 1.91
C ILE A 98 0.96 6.49 1.51
N GLU A 99 1.52 7.33 0.64
CA GLU A 99 2.94 7.28 0.27
C GLU A 99 3.84 7.40 1.51
N ASP A 100 3.63 8.42 2.35
CA ASP A 100 4.35 8.59 3.62
C ASP A 100 4.26 7.33 4.51
N ALA A 101 3.08 6.71 4.58
CA ALA A 101 2.89 5.50 5.39
C ALA A 101 3.62 4.28 4.81
N PHE A 102 3.82 4.21 3.49
CA PHE A 102 4.65 3.19 2.86
C PHE A 102 6.14 3.47 3.04
N GLU A 103 6.57 4.73 3.02
CA GLU A 103 7.94 5.11 3.38
C GLU A 103 8.25 4.70 4.84
N ASP A 104 7.35 5.01 5.77
CA ASP A 104 7.47 4.59 7.17
C ASP A 104 7.54 3.06 7.32
N LEU A 105 6.76 2.33 6.51
CA LEU A 105 6.78 0.87 6.51
C LEU A 105 8.11 0.32 5.96
N GLU A 106 8.62 0.95 4.91
CA GLU A 106 9.88 0.59 4.27
C GLU A 106 11.07 0.70 5.22
N GLU A 107 11.10 1.74 6.07
CA GLU A 107 12.14 1.91 7.11
C GLU A 107 12.20 0.74 8.11
N VAL A 108 11.08 0.04 8.34
CA VAL A 108 11.00 -1.10 9.27
C VAL A 108 11.28 -2.43 8.57
N LEU A 109 11.10 -2.49 7.25
CA LEU A 109 11.31 -3.69 6.45
C LEU A 109 12.74 -3.81 5.87
N ALA A 110 13.42 -2.68 5.64
CA ALA A 110 14.81 -2.63 5.17
C ALA A 110 15.83 -3.13 6.21
#